data_AF-A0AAU7B1E4-F1
#
_entry.id   AF-A0AAU7B1E4-F1
#
_cell.length_a   1.000
_cell.length_b   1.000
_cell.length_c   1.000
_cell.angle_alpha   90.00
_cell.angle_beta   90.00
_cell.angle_gamma   90.00
#
_symmetry.space_group_name_H-M   'P 1'
#
loop_
_entity.id
_entity.type
_entity.pdbx_description
1 polymer ?
#
loop_
_entity_poly.entity_id
_entity_poly.type
_entity_poly.pdbx_seq_one_letter_code
_entity_poly.pdbx_strand_id
1 'polypeptide(L)'
;MSIDETPICRATIRGDRITLNGWDRSLAGRGPSRDGLRHVRAALADLYRSGQEDDELIVTPVGGTRWSDDAEAVLIAWATRVGFTRVWLPARVVDLAGELAACGHAQVTCPTCGARWRDESVDFWAGVRRHGWFPGRCLACGGSLPEWDVAGEGDADRARTAVPLSRRRGR
;
A
#
# COMPACT_ATOMS: atom_id res chain seq x y z
N MET A 1 1.23 20.38 -10.97
CA MET A 1 1.03 19.28 -10.01
C MET A 1 2.05 19.47 -8.90
N SER A 2 1.63 19.90 -7.70
CA SER A 2 2.55 20.05 -6.56
C SER A 2 2.64 18.70 -5.88
N ILE A 3 3.81 18.07 -5.92
CA ILE A 3 4.08 16.86 -5.16
C ILE A 3 4.21 17.28 -3.68
N ASP A 4 3.55 16.60 -2.76
CA ASP A 4 3.89 16.73 -1.34
C ASP A 4 5.33 16.20 -1.18
N GLU A 5 6.24 17.06 -0.76
CA GLU A 5 7.65 16.71 -0.61
C GLU A 5 7.89 15.71 0.53
N THR A 6 6.86 15.40 1.33
CA THR A 6 6.95 14.43 2.43
C THR A 6 6.40 13.07 1.98
N PRO A 7 7.18 11.97 2.13
CA PRO A 7 6.65 10.63 1.92
C PRO A 7 5.46 10.37 2.85
N ILE A 8 4.48 9.59 2.37
CA ILE A 8 3.38 9.08 3.20
C ILE A 8 3.87 7.90 4.06
N CYS A 9 4.78 7.08 3.53
CA CYS A 9 5.34 5.93 4.20
C CYS A 9 6.66 5.46 3.56
N ARG A 10 7.38 4.61 4.29
CA ARG A 10 8.48 3.80 3.73
C ARG A 10 8.01 2.36 3.57
N ALA A 11 8.12 1.86 2.35
CA ALA A 11 7.95 0.47 2.00
C ALA A 11 9.23 -0.33 2.29
N THR A 12 9.06 -1.52 2.87
CA THR A 12 10.08 -2.55 3.00
C THR A 12 9.59 -3.80 2.30
N ILE A 13 10.28 -4.22 1.24
CA ILE A 13 9.88 -5.35 0.40
C ILE A 13 10.90 -6.48 0.54
N ARG A 14 10.42 -7.66 0.93
CA ARG A 14 11.22 -8.87 1.08
C ARG A 14 10.47 -10.07 0.52
N GLY A 15 10.97 -10.61 -0.59
CA GLY A 15 10.25 -11.65 -1.33
C GLY A 15 8.95 -11.08 -1.89
N ASP A 16 7.84 -11.75 -1.62
CA ASP A 16 6.48 -11.39 -2.01
C ASP A 16 5.76 -10.48 -1.00
N ARG A 17 6.44 -10.08 0.08
CA ARG A 17 5.85 -9.29 1.17
C ARG A 17 6.30 -7.84 1.15
N ILE A 18 5.34 -6.94 1.35
CA ILE A 18 5.56 -5.53 1.60
C ILE A 18 5.12 -5.18 3.03
N THR A 19 5.93 -4.40 3.73
CA THR A 19 5.60 -3.78 5.03
C THR A 19 5.65 -2.27 4.84
N LEU A 20 4.61 -1.56 5.29
CA LEU A 20 4.53 -0.10 5.19
C LEU A 20 4.64 0.51 6.58
N ASN A 21 5.61 1.41 6.75
CA ASN A 21 5.78 2.17 7.97
C ASN A 21 5.45 3.62 7.67
N GLY A 22 4.52 4.21 8.43
CA GLY A 22 4.20 5.63 8.32
C GLY A 22 5.48 6.46 8.38
N TRP A 23 5.57 7.46 7.52
CA TRP A 23 6.79 8.25 7.43
C TRP A 23 7.04 9.06 8.70
N ASP A 24 8.30 9.10 9.13
CA ASP A 24 8.76 9.97 10.19
C ASP A 24 10.15 10.53 9.86
N ARG A 25 10.50 11.68 10.45
CA ARG A 25 11.76 12.39 10.12
C ARG A 25 13.02 11.58 10.44
N SER A 26 12.97 10.61 11.34
CA SER A 26 14.12 9.74 11.62
C SER A 26 14.45 8.81 10.45
N LEU A 27 13.48 8.51 9.59
CA LEU A 27 13.66 7.70 8.38
C LEU A 27 14.40 8.43 7.26
N ALA A 28 14.45 9.76 7.28
CA ALA A 28 15.18 10.56 6.29
C ALA A 28 16.70 10.29 6.30
N GLY A 29 17.22 9.61 7.32
CA GLY A 29 18.56 9.05 7.36
C GLY A 29 19.67 10.10 7.20
N ARG A 30 20.03 10.77 8.29
CA ARG A 30 21.27 11.56 8.39
C ARG A 30 22.31 10.80 9.21
N GLY A 31 23.57 10.78 8.76
CA GLY A 31 24.71 10.27 9.54
C GLY A 31 24.96 8.75 9.48
N PRO A 32 25.60 8.17 10.52
CA PRO A 32 26.04 6.76 10.58
C PRO A 32 24.94 5.72 10.29
N SER A 33 23.68 6.13 10.41
CA SER A 33 22.49 5.34 10.08
C SER A 33 22.44 4.85 8.62
N ARG A 34 23.15 5.51 7.69
CA ARG A 34 23.24 5.05 6.29
C ARG A 34 24.10 3.81 6.11
N ASP A 35 25.12 3.58 6.93
CA ASP A 35 25.95 2.39 6.79
C ASP A 35 25.19 1.12 7.19
N GLY A 36 24.25 1.24 8.13
CA GLY A 36 23.33 0.15 8.48
C GLY A 36 22.50 -0.33 7.29
N LEU A 37 22.15 0.55 6.35
CA LEU A 37 21.37 0.20 5.17
C LEU A 37 22.12 -0.71 4.19
N ARG A 38 23.46 -0.68 4.18
CA ARG A 38 24.28 -1.56 3.32
C ARG A 38 24.09 -3.04 3.65
N HIS A 39 23.66 -3.35 4.87
CA HIS A 39 23.40 -4.72 5.31
C HIS A 39 21.93 -5.12 5.15
N VAL A 40 21.05 -4.18 4.77
CA VAL A 40 19.65 -4.46 4.54
C VAL A 40 19.50 -5.15 3.18
N ARG A 41 19.04 -6.41 3.23
CA ARG A 41 18.77 -7.21 2.02
C ARG A 41 17.39 -6.96 1.40
N ALA A 42 16.49 -6.28 2.14
CA ALA A 42 15.19 -5.90 1.63
C ALA A 42 15.32 -4.70 0.69
N ALA A 43 14.42 -4.60 -0.29
CA ALA A 43 14.26 -3.38 -1.07
C ALA A 43 13.51 -2.36 -0.21
N LEU A 44 13.99 -1.11 -0.17
CA LEU A 44 13.35 -0.02 0.55
C LEU A 44 12.98 1.08 -0.44
N ALA A 45 11.79 1.67 -0.28
CA ALA A 45 11.39 2.85 -1.04
C ALA A 45 10.53 3.80 -0.19
N ASP A 46 10.74 5.09 -0.39
CA ASP A 46 9.88 6.15 0.12
C ASP A 46 8.75 6.39 -0.87
N LEU A 47 7.52 6.34 -0.37
CA LEU A 47 6.31 6.42 -1.18
C LEU A 47 5.67 7.78 -0.99
N TYR A 48 5.28 8.41 -2.09
CA TYR A 48 4.60 9.70 -2.12
C TYR A 48 3.28 9.55 -2.85
N ARG A 49 2.26 10.29 -2.42
CA ARG A 49 1.01 10.41 -3.15
C ARG A 49 1.00 11.74 -3.90
N SER A 50 0.70 11.69 -5.20
CA SER A 50 0.59 12.92 -5.99
C SER A 50 -0.78 13.56 -5.79
N GLY A 51 -0.85 14.77 -5.23
CA GLY A 51 -2.10 15.51 -5.10
C GLY A 51 -3.11 14.93 -4.10
N GLN A 52 -4.23 15.64 -3.93
CA GLN A 52 -5.35 15.20 -3.08
C GLN A 52 -6.38 14.36 -3.85
N GLU A 53 -6.46 14.56 -5.17
CA GLU A 53 -7.49 13.95 -6.04
C GLU A 53 -6.92 12.88 -6.97
N ASP A 54 -5.62 12.93 -7.28
CA ASP A 54 -4.98 11.98 -8.18
C ASP A 54 -4.52 10.76 -7.36
N ASP A 55 -5.09 9.59 -7.65
CA ASP A 55 -4.70 8.32 -7.02
C ASP A 55 -3.39 7.79 -7.63
N GLU A 56 -2.34 8.61 -7.65
CA GLU A 56 -1.03 8.25 -8.18
C GLU A 56 0.01 8.07 -7.07
N LEU A 57 0.85 7.05 -7.24
CA LEU A 57 1.93 6.70 -6.33
C LEU A 57 3.28 7.01 -6.96
N ILE A 58 4.12 7.79 -6.29
CA ILE A 58 5.51 8.02 -6.71
C ILE A 58 6.45 7.24 -5.80
N VAL A 59 7.41 6.54 -6.40
CA VAL A 59 8.28 5.59 -5.72
C VAL A 59 9.73 6.05 -5.82
N THR A 60 10.34 6.32 -4.67
CA THR A 60 11.76 6.72 -4.58
C THR A 60 12.54 5.66 -3.79
N PRO A 61 13.32 4.78 -4.45
CA PRO A 61 14.14 3.80 -3.76
C PRO A 61 15.13 4.46 -2.79
N VAL A 62 15.30 3.86 -1.62
CA VAL A 62 16.26 4.34 -0.64
C VAL A 62 17.67 3.93 -1.08
N GLY A 63 18.53 4.94 -1.27
CA GLY A 63 19.92 4.73 -1.66
C GLY A 63 20.67 3.77 -0.73
N GLY A 64 21.48 2.89 -1.32
CA GLY A 64 22.22 1.86 -0.59
C GLY A 64 21.48 0.54 -0.39
N THR A 65 20.21 0.44 -0.82
CA THR A 65 19.46 -0.82 -0.89
C THR A 65 19.30 -1.31 -2.31
N ARG A 66 19.07 -2.63 -2.48
CA ARG A 66 18.83 -3.22 -3.79
C ARG A 66 17.38 -2.98 -4.20
N TRP A 67 17.20 -2.32 -5.33
CA TRP A 67 15.91 -2.21 -6.01
C TRP A 67 15.92 -3.16 -7.23
N SER A 68 14.84 -3.93 -7.42
CA SER A 68 14.76 -4.95 -8.48
C SER A 68 13.35 -5.00 -9.07
N ASP A 69 13.24 -5.56 -10.28
CA ASP A 69 11.94 -5.77 -10.94
C ASP A 69 10.96 -6.56 -10.07
N ASP A 70 11.44 -7.56 -9.31
CA ASP A 70 10.61 -8.31 -8.36
C ASP A 70 9.99 -7.40 -7.28
N ALA A 71 10.75 -6.42 -6.78
CA ALA A 71 10.25 -5.48 -5.79
C ALA A 71 9.21 -4.52 -6.40
N GLU A 72 9.44 -4.10 -7.65
CA GLU A 72 8.46 -3.32 -8.40
C GLU A 72 7.15 -4.10 -8.61
N ALA A 73 7.24 -5.38 -8.97
CA ALA A 73 6.06 -6.23 -9.18
C ALA A 73 5.22 -6.37 -7.90
N VAL A 74 5.86 -6.58 -6.74
CA VAL A 74 5.16 -6.63 -5.44
C VAL A 74 4.50 -5.30 -5.13
N LEU A 75 5.19 -4.19 -5.37
CA LEU A 75 4.65 -2.85 -5.13
C LEU A 75 3.49 -2.50 -6.07
N ILE A 76 3.56 -2.87 -7.36
CA ILE A 76 2.47 -2.69 -8.33
C ILE A 76 1.24 -3.50 -7.90
N ALA A 77 1.43 -4.76 -7.53
CA ALA A 77 0.33 -5.62 -7.08
C ALA A 77 -0.35 -5.04 -5.82
N TRP A 78 0.45 -4.55 -4.88
CA TRP A 78 -0.04 -3.82 -3.71
C TRP A 78 -0.82 -2.55 -4.09
N ALA A 79 -0.24 -1.70 -4.94
CA ALA A 79 -0.83 -0.43 -5.33
C ALA A 79 -2.17 -0.63 -6.04
N THR A 80 -2.26 -1.65 -6.90
CA THR A 80 -3.50 -2.06 -7.57
C THR A 80 -4.59 -2.43 -6.56
N ARG A 81 -4.23 -3.19 -5.52
CA ARG A 81 -5.18 -3.63 -4.49
C ARG A 81 -5.73 -2.48 -3.66
N VAL A 82 -4.88 -1.52 -3.33
CA VAL A 82 -5.27 -0.33 -2.58
C VAL A 82 -6.10 0.64 -3.42
N GLY A 83 -5.94 0.60 -4.75
CA GLY A 83 -6.72 1.37 -5.70
C GLY A 83 -5.99 2.57 -6.28
N PHE A 84 -4.66 2.56 -6.30
CA PHE A 84 -3.92 3.52 -7.11
C PHE A 84 -4.21 3.31 -8.60
N THR A 85 -4.24 4.39 -9.34
CA THR A 85 -4.48 4.40 -10.79
C THR A 85 -3.18 4.43 -11.59
N ARG A 86 -2.08 4.88 -10.98
CA ARG A 86 -0.77 4.98 -11.62
C ARG A 86 0.35 4.84 -10.60
N VAL A 87 1.45 4.22 -11.02
CA VAL A 87 2.70 4.13 -10.26
C VAL A 87 3.85 4.70 -11.08
N TRP A 88 4.52 5.71 -10.53
CA TRP A 88 5.75 6.28 -11.06
C TRP A 88 6.95 5.57 -10.41
N LEU A 89 7.52 4.61 -11.15
CA LEU A 89 8.73 3.89 -10.78
C LEU A 89 9.97 4.65 -11.29
N PRO A 90 11.17 4.36 -10.76
CA PRO A 90 12.38 5.07 -11.16
C PRO A 90 12.68 5.07 -12.66
N ALA A 91 12.33 3.96 -13.34
CA ALA A 91 12.64 3.76 -14.75
C ALA A 91 11.42 3.89 -15.68
N ARG A 92 10.19 3.88 -15.15
CA ARG A 92 8.96 3.83 -15.96
C ARG A 92 7.72 4.26 -15.18
N VAL A 93 6.69 4.58 -15.93
CA VAL A 93 5.35 4.80 -15.40
C VAL A 93 4.49 3.58 -15.71
N VAL A 94 3.69 3.13 -14.74
CA VAL A 94 2.76 2.01 -14.90
C VAL A 94 1.35 2.52 -14.62
N ASP A 95 0.51 2.51 -15.64
CA ASP A 95 -0.93 2.71 -15.47
C ASP A 95 -1.55 1.42 -14.92
N LEU A 96 -2.30 1.54 -13.83
CA LEU A 96 -3.00 0.43 -13.21
C LEU A 96 -4.42 0.36 -13.76
N ALA A 97 -4.87 -0.84 -14.15
CA ALA A 97 -6.23 -1.03 -14.59
C ALA A 97 -7.18 -0.62 -13.45
N GLY A 98 -8.14 0.28 -13.72
CA GLY A 98 -9.07 0.83 -12.73
C GLY A 98 -10.05 -0.19 -12.13
N GLU A 99 -9.83 -1.48 -12.35
CA GLU A 99 -10.55 -2.56 -11.70
C GLU A 99 -10.01 -2.71 -10.27
N LEU A 100 -10.66 -1.99 -9.33
CA LEU A 100 -10.38 -2.13 -7.91
C LEU A 100 -10.50 -3.59 -7.51
N ALA A 101 -9.51 -4.09 -6.77
CA ALA A 101 -9.59 -5.43 -6.17
C ALA A 101 -10.90 -5.55 -5.37
N ALA A 102 -11.57 -6.69 -5.50
CA ALA A 102 -12.80 -6.97 -4.76
C ALA A 102 -12.55 -6.79 -3.26
N CYS A 103 -13.44 -6.05 -2.59
CA CYS A 103 -13.43 -5.93 -1.14
C CYS A 103 -13.75 -7.31 -0.55
N GLY A 104 -12.73 -8.03 -0.11
CA GLY A 104 -12.88 -9.31 0.57
C GLY A 104 -12.56 -9.22 2.06
N HIS A 105 -12.36 -10.38 2.68
CA HIS A 105 -11.78 -10.43 4.01
C HIS A 105 -10.30 -10.07 3.95
N ALA A 106 -9.91 -9.04 4.70
CA ALA A 106 -8.53 -8.71 4.94
C ALA A 106 -8.10 -9.30 6.29
N GLN A 107 -6.91 -9.90 6.35
CA GLN A 107 -6.33 -10.39 7.60
C GLN A 107 -4.82 -10.19 7.66
N VAL A 108 -4.27 -10.09 8.86
CA VAL A 108 -2.81 -10.05 9.06
C VAL A 108 -2.43 -10.68 10.40
N THR A 109 -1.30 -11.35 10.44
CA THR A 109 -0.67 -11.82 11.68
C THR A 109 0.55 -10.97 11.99
N CYS A 110 0.60 -10.40 13.19
CA CYS A 110 1.75 -9.63 13.66
C CYS A 110 2.98 -10.56 13.80
N PRO A 111 4.09 -10.29 13.09
CA PRO A 111 5.29 -11.12 13.18
C PRO A 111 6.01 -10.96 14.54
N THR A 112 5.70 -9.92 15.31
CA THR A 112 6.31 -9.64 16.61
C THR A 112 5.60 -10.36 17.76
N CYS A 113 4.27 -10.20 17.88
CA CYS A 113 3.51 -10.74 19.03
C CYS A 113 2.53 -11.86 18.66
N GLY A 114 2.38 -12.20 17.38
CA GLY A 114 1.47 -13.25 16.92
C GLY A 114 -0.02 -12.87 16.92
N ALA A 115 -0.39 -11.67 17.36
CA ALA A 115 -1.76 -11.17 17.29
C ALA A 115 -2.29 -11.22 15.85
N ARG A 116 -3.53 -11.68 15.68
CA ARG A 116 -4.22 -11.78 14.39
C ARG A 116 -5.31 -10.72 14.30
N TRP A 117 -5.32 -9.99 13.20
CA TRP A 117 -6.32 -8.97 12.90
C TRP A 117 -7.09 -9.40 11.65
N ARG A 118 -8.41 -9.16 11.63
CA ARG A 118 -9.28 -9.42 10.49
C ARG A 118 -10.33 -8.33 10.41
N ASP A 119 -10.60 -7.86 9.19
CA ASP A 119 -11.68 -6.93 8.91
C ASP A 119 -12.22 -7.17 7.50
N GLU A 120 -13.48 -6.86 7.29
CA GLU A 120 -14.19 -6.95 6.01
C GLU A 120 -15.18 -5.80 5.83
N SER A 121 -15.28 -4.91 6.81
CA SER A 121 -16.29 -3.87 6.84
C SER A 121 -16.07 -2.87 5.71
N VAL A 122 -17.17 -2.31 5.24
CA VAL A 122 -17.14 -1.23 4.23
C VAL A 122 -16.33 -0.05 4.74
N ASP A 123 -16.45 0.28 6.03
CA ASP A 123 -15.72 1.39 6.65
C ASP A 123 -14.20 1.14 6.68
N PHE A 124 -13.78 -0.09 6.95
CA PHE A 124 -12.37 -0.48 6.87
C PHE A 124 -11.83 -0.26 5.45
N TRP A 125 -12.51 -0.80 4.44
CA TRP A 125 -12.10 -0.66 3.04
C TRP A 125 -12.12 0.78 2.54
N ALA A 126 -13.14 1.56 2.94
CA ALA A 126 -13.19 3.00 2.67
C ALA A 126 -12.01 3.73 3.34
N GLY A 127 -11.64 3.31 4.56
CA GLY A 127 -10.45 3.75 5.26
C GLY A 127 -9.17 3.45 4.48
N VAL A 128 -8.95 2.20 4.07
CA VAL A 128 -7.76 1.77 3.31
C VAL A 128 -7.60 2.60 2.04
N ARG A 129 -8.68 2.76 1.25
CA ARG A 129 -8.67 3.55 0.01
C ARG A 129 -8.39 5.03 0.27
N ARG A 130 -9.04 5.62 1.28
CA ARG A 130 -8.84 7.03 1.64
C ARG A 130 -7.40 7.29 2.05
N HIS A 131 -6.82 6.44 2.91
CA HIS A 131 -5.45 6.64 3.40
C HIS A 131 -4.39 6.18 2.38
N GLY A 132 -4.75 5.28 1.46
CA GLY A 132 -3.84 4.72 0.46
C GLY A 132 -2.94 3.61 0.99
N TRP A 133 -3.30 2.96 2.10
CA TRP A 133 -2.58 1.79 2.66
C TRP A 133 -3.36 1.14 3.81
N PHE A 134 -3.02 -0.12 4.13
CA PHE A 134 -3.54 -0.86 5.26
C PHE A 134 -2.93 -0.40 6.60
N PRO A 135 -3.59 -0.66 7.75
CA PRO A 135 -2.97 -0.41 9.05
C PRO A 135 -1.62 -1.14 9.19
N GLY A 136 -0.53 -0.37 9.21
CA GLY A 136 0.84 -0.89 9.30
C GLY A 136 1.40 -1.04 10.71
N ARG A 137 0.61 -0.77 11.76
CA ARG A 137 1.04 -0.89 13.17
C ARG A 137 0.12 -1.78 13.97
N CYS A 138 0.69 -2.74 14.68
CA CYS A 138 -0.04 -3.64 15.57
C CYS A 138 -0.55 -2.88 16.81
N LEU A 139 -1.86 -2.91 17.04
CA LEU A 139 -2.47 -2.23 18.19
C LEU A 139 -2.13 -2.90 19.53
N ALA A 140 -1.67 -4.16 19.52
CA ALA A 140 -1.32 -4.89 20.72
C ALA A 140 0.12 -4.60 21.21
N CYS A 141 1.11 -4.62 20.31
CA CYS A 141 2.54 -4.51 20.69
C CYS A 141 3.26 -3.31 20.06
N GLY A 142 2.61 -2.56 19.16
CA GLY A 142 3.20 -1.43 18.45
C GLY A 142 4.19 -1.79 17.34
N GLY A 143 4.41 -3.08 17.06
CA GLY A 143 5.28 -3.55 15.98
C GLY A 143 4.68 -3.36 14.60
N SER A 144 5.53 -3.30 13.56
CA SER A 144 5.11 -3.13 12.17
C SER A 144 4.37 -4.37 11.65
N LEU A 145 3.25 -4.14 10.98
CA LEU A 145 2.47 -5.19 10.32
C LEU A 145 2.86 -5.24 8.84
N PRO A 146 3.03 -6.45 8.25
CA PRO A 146 3.07 -6.57 6.80
C PRO A 146 1.72 -6.16 6.20
N GLU A 147 1.71 -6.07 4.88
CA GLU A 147 0.49 -5.99 4.10
C GLU A 147 -0.50 -7.09 4.50
N TRP A 148 -1.78 -6.74 4.47
CA TRP A 148 -2.85 -7.66 4.84
C TRP A 148 -3.12 -8.61 3.67
N ASP A 149 -3.27 -9.89 4.00
CA ASP A 149 -3.75 -10.89 3.06
C ASP A 149 -5.22 -10.61 2.79
N VAL A 150 -5.56 -10.43 1.51
CA VAL A 150 -6.94 -10.22 1.07
C VAL A 150 -7.37 -11.46 0.34
N ALA A 151 -8.23 -12.25 0.97
CA ALA A 151 -8.89 -13.36 0.31
C ALA A 151 -9.98 -12.77 -0.61
N GLY A 152 -9.69 -12.72 -1.91
CA GLY A 152 -10.73 -12.54 -2.92
C GLY A 152 -11.68 -13.73 -2.84
N GLU A 153 -12.99 -13.48 -2.89
CA GLU A 153 -14.01 -14.53 -2.86
C GLU A 153 -13.71 -15.59 -3.93
N GLY A 154 -13.34 -16.79 -3.50
CA GLY A 154 -13.64 -18.03 -4.21
C GLY A 154 -15.15 -18.34 -4.23
N ASP A 155 -16.00 -17.32 -4.05
CA ASP A 155 -17.46 -17.34 -3.94
C ASP A 155 -18.11 -16.24 -4.81
N ALA A 156 -17.34 -15.69 -5.77
CA ALA A 156 -17.72 -14.58 -6.66
C ALA A 156 -18.84 -14.91 -7.68
N ASP A 157 -19.63 -15.97 -7.46
CA ASP A 157 -20.74 -16.37 -8.34
C ASP A 157 -22.13 -15.95 -7.81
N ARG A 158 -22.22 -15.20 -6.68
CA ARG A 158 -23.53 -14.85 -6.08
C ARG A 158 -23.86 -13.38 -5.85
N ALA A 159 -22.97 -12.43 -6.13
CA ALA A 159 -23.26 -11.00 -5.91
C ALA A 159 -23.35 -10.19 -7.21
N ARG A 160 -24.18 -10.64 -8.16
CA ARG A 160 -24.79 -9.72 -9.14
C ARG A 160 -26.01 -9.07 -8.51
N THR A 161 -25.80 -7.98 -7.78
CA THR A 161 -26.87 -7.00 -7.55
C THR A 161 -26.38 -5.64 -7.99
N ALA A 162 -26.75 -5.33 -9.23
CA ALA A 162 -26.71 -3.99 -9.78
C ALA A 162 -27.40 -3.02 -8.81
N VAL A 163 -26.68 -1.99 -8.38
CA VAL A 163 -27.31 -0.79 -7.82
C VAL A 163 -28.05 -0.12 -8.98
N PRO A 164 -29.39 0.05 -8.93
CA PRO A 164 -30.09 0.78 -9.97
C PRO A 164 -29.76 2.26 -9.85
N LEU A 165 -29.15 2.81 -10.91
CA LEU A 165 -29.06 4.26 -11.11
C LEU A 165 -30.47 4.84 -11.16
N SER A 166 -30.91 5.45 -10.06
CA SER A 166 -32.15 6.23 -10.03
C SER A 166 -31.96 7.50 -10.86
N ARG A 167 -32.57 7.50 -12.06
CA ARG A 167 -32.70 8.69 -12.91
C ARG A 167 -33.52 9.76 -12.16
N ARG A 168 -32.89 10.91 -11.88
CA ARG A 168 -33.59 12.13 -11.47
C ARG A 168 -34.58 12.54 -12.56
N ARG A 169 -35.87 12.63 -12.23
CA ARG A 169 -36.88 13.32 -13.05
C ARG A 169 -36.83 14.80 -12.71
N GLY A 170 -36.52 15.62 -13.70
CA GLY A 170 -36.80 17.05 -13.66
C GLY A 170 -38.28 17.30 -13.90
N ARG A 171 -38.85 18.23 -13.14
CA ARG A 171 -39.89 19.13 -13.61
C ARG A 171 -39.83 20.42 -12.81
#